data_AF-A0ABD4Q892-F1
#
_entry.id   AF-A0ABD4Q892-F1
#
_cell.length_a   1.000
_cell.length_b   1.000
_cell.length_c   1.000
_cell.angle_alpha   90.00
_cell.angle_beta   90.00
_cell.angle_gamma   90.00
#
_symmetry.space_group_name_H-M   'P 1'
#
loop_
_entity.id
_entity.type
_entity.pdbx_description
1 polymer ?
#
loop_
_entity_poly.entity_id
_entity_poly.type
_entity_poly.pdbx_seq_one_letter_code
_entity_poly.pdbx_strand_id
1 'polypeptide(L)'
;ERLVEFRFADKGELARVAWHLGNRHTATEFAGTALRIRDDHVLVEMVKKMGGAEIAFVEAAFTPEGGAYGVGATMGHSHGHE
;
A
#
# COMPACT_ATOMS: atom_id res chain seq x y z
N GLU A 1 8.38 12.16 -0.03
CA GLU A 1 7.61 11.53 -1.13
C GLU A 1 6.16 12.01 -1.06
N ARG A 2 5.44 12.04 -2.19
CA ARG A 2 4.00 12.33 -2.22
C ARG A 2 3.23 11.06 -1.91
N LEU A 3 2.53 11.06 -0.78
CA LEU A 3 1.81 9.90 -0.26
C LEU A 3 0.32 10.22 -0.11
N VAL A 4 -0.47 9.16 -0.06
CA VAL A 4 -1.85 9.21 0.42
C VAL A 4 -1.91 8.47 1.74
N GLU A 5 -2.51 9.12 2.73
CA GLU A 5 -2.79 8.59 4.05
C GLU A 5 -4.29 8.28 4.17
N PHE A 6 -4.61 7.04 4.53
CA PHE A 6 -5.95 6.57 4.84
C PHE A 6 -6.08 6.38 6.35
N ARG A 7 -6.87 7.21 7.02
CA ARG A 7 -7.15 7.10 8.46
C ARG A 7 -8.49 6.43 8.70
N PHE A 8 -8.54 5.54 9.67
CA PHE A 8 -9.73 4.76 9.99
C PHE A 8 -10.12 4.95 11.45
N ALA A 9 -11.42 5.14 11.70
CA ALA A 9 -11.97 5.12 13.05
C ALA A 9 -12.22 3.69 13.54
N ASP A 10 -12.60 2.78 12.64
CA ASP A 10 -12.82 1.37 12.94
C ASP A 10 -11.63 0.50 12.55
N LYS A 11 -11.27 -0.45 13.42
CA LYS A 11 -10.14 -1.37 13.18
C LYS A 11 -10.46 -2.40 12.09
N GLY A 12 -11.72 -2.78 11.92
CA GLY A 12 -12.17 -3.69 10.87
C GLY A 12 -12.06 -3.05 9.48
N GLU A 13 -12.40 -1.78 9.35
CA GLU A 13 -12.21 -1.01 8.11
C GLU A 13 -10.73 -0.90 7.72
N LEU A 14 -9.87 -0.59 8.69
CA LEU A 14 -8.41 -0.58 8.49
C LEU A 14 -7.93 -1.94 8.00
N ALA A 15 -8.27 -3.02 8.70
CA ALA A 15 -7.85 -4.37 8.34
C ALA A 15 -8.34 -4.77 6.94
N ARG A 16 -9.58 -4.40 6.59
CA ARG A 16 -10.15 -4.65 5.27
C ARG A 16 -9.38 -3.92 4.17
N VAL A 17 -9.06 -2.63 4.35
CA VAL A 17 -8.27 -1.89 3.35
C VAL A 17 -6.84 -2.43 3.26
N ALA A 18 -6.19 -2.71 4.39
CA ALA A 18 -4.85 -3.31 4.41
C ALA A 18 -4.82 -4.64 3.63
N TRP A 19 -5.84 -5.48 3.80
CA TRP A 19 -6.00 -6.71 3.04
C TRP A 19 -6.09 -6.47 1.53
N HIS A 20 -6.91 -5.51 1.08
CA HIS A 20 -7.06 -5.22 -0.35
C HIS A 20 -5.82 -4.59 -0.98
N LEU A 21 -5.05 -3.79 -0.23
CA LEU A 21 -3.75 -3.26 -0.66
C LEU A 21 -2.71 -4.39 -0.77
N GLY A 22 -2.65 -5.27 0.23
CA GLY A 22 -1.79 -6.46 0.22
C GLY A 22 -2.08 -7.39 -0.97
N ASN A 23 -3.36 -7.65 -1.27
CA ASN A 23 -3.78 -8.47 -2.42
C ASN A 23 -3.36 -7.88 -3.78
N ARG A 24 -3.00 -6.59 -3.82
CA ARG A 24 -2.50 -5.90 -5.02
C ARG A 24 -0.98 -5.75 -5.02
N HIS A 25 -0.30 -6.35 -4.04
CA HIS A 25 1.13 -6.20 -3.83
C HIS A 25 1.56 -4.72 -3.75
N THR A 26 0.70 -3.86 -3.18
CA THR A 26 0.99 -2.44 -3.01
C THR A 26 1.91 -2.25 -1.80
N ALA A 27 3.06 -1.59 -2.01
CA ALA A 27 3.90 -1.13 -0.92
C ALA A 27 3.08 -0.23 0.02
N THR A 28 2.97 -0.62 1.29
CA THR A 28 2.10 0.03 2.27
C THR A 28 2.87 0.21 3.58
N GLU A 29 2.84 1.42 4.14
CA GLU A 29 3.38 1.74 5.46
C GLU A 29 2.24 1.77 6.48
N PHE A 30 2.46 1.19 7.66
CA PHE A 30 1.56 1.31 8.80
C PHE A 30 1.97 2.51 9.67
N ALA A 31 1.12 3.54 9.68
CA ALA A 31 1.32 4.76 10.47
C ALA A 31 0.32 4.81 11.64
N GLY A 32 0.42 3.84 12.56
CA GLY A 32 -0.48 3.72 13.72
C GLY A 32 -1.90 3.32 13.33
N THR A 33 -2.85 4.25 13.36
CA THR A 33 -4.25 4.05 12.92
C THR A 33 -4.48 4.42 11.46
N ALA A 34 -3.40 4.60 10.69
CA ALA A 34 -3.45 4.97 9.29
C ALA A 34 -2.60 4.04 8.42
N LEU A 35 -2.96 3.95 7.15
CA LEU A 35 -2.19 3.29 6.10
C LEU A 35 -1.68 4.35 5.14
N ARG A 36 -0.41 4.27 4.76
CA ARG A 36 0.19 5.16 3.74
C ARG A 36 0.63 4.37 2.53
N ILE A 37 0.35 4.92 1.36
CA ILE A 37 0.83 4.43 0.08
C ILE A 37 1.36 5.62 -0.73
N ARG A 38 2.07 5.34 -1.83
CA ARG A 38 2.36 6.39 -2.82
C ARG A 38 1.08 6.91 -3.45
N ASP A 39 1.10 8.18 -3.85
CA ASP A 39 -0.04 8.82 -4.52
C ASP A 39 -0.45 8.07 -5.80
N ASP A 40 -1.49 7.25 -5.67
CA ASP A 40 -2.07 6.43 -6.72
C ASP A 40 -3.59 6.61 -6.75
N HIS A 41 -4.07 7.31 -7.79
CA HIS A 41 -5.48 7.62 -7.94
C HIS A 41 -6.39 6.38 -8.04
N VAL A 42 -5.93 5.25 -8.58
CA VAL A 42 -6.74 4.02 -8.70
C VAL A 42 -6.99 3.43 -7.32
N LEU A 43 -5.95 3.40 -6.49
CA LEU A 43 -6.06 2.91 -5.11
C LEU A 43 -6.87 3.87 -4.23
N VAL A 44 -6.74 5.18 -4.44
CA VAL A 44 -7.60 6.17 -3.77
C VAL A 44 -9.07 5.95 -4.10
N GLU A 45 -9.41 5.79 -5.38
CA GLU A 45 -10.80 5.53 -5.80
C GLU A 45 -11.32 4.18 -5.28
N MET A 46 -10.46 3.17 -5.18
CA MET A 46 -10.82 1.90 -4.54
C MET A 46 -11.20 2.11 -3.06
N VAL A 47 -10.36 2.80 -2.28
CA VAL A 47 -10.62 3.04 -0.86
C VAL A 47 -11.85 3.91 -0.66
N LYS A 48 -12.06 4.94 -1.50
CA LYS A 48 -13.30 5.75 -1.49
C LYS A 48 -14.55 4.90 -1.69
N LYS A 49 -14.54 3.94 -2.62
CA LYS A 49 -15.68 3.04 -2.89
C LYS A 49 -15.96 2.09 -1.73
N MET A 50 -14.94 1.73 -0.95
CA MET A 50 -15.13 0.90 0.24
C MET A 50 -15.73 1.68 1.41
N GLY A 51 -15.46 2.99 1.47
CA GLY A 51 -15.90 3.85 2.58
C GLY A 51 -15.06 3.67 3.86
N GLY A 52 -15.37 4.47 4.88
CA GLY A 52 -14.78 4.34 6.22
C GLY A 52 -13.40 4.97 6.42
N ALA A 53 -12.75 5.42 5.34
CA ALA A 53 -11.45 6.09 5.40
C ALA A 53 -11.57 7.62 5.27
N GLU A 54 -10.93 8.37 6.16
CA GLU A 54 -10.53 9.75 5.89
C GLU A 54 -9.26 9.74 5.03
N ILE A 55 -9.27 10.49 3.93
CA ILE A 55 -8.18 10.47 2.94
C ILE A 55 -7.46 11.82 2.95
N ALA A 56 -6.15 11.79 3.18
CA ALA A 56 -5.29 12.97 3.15
C ALA A 56 -4.08 12.75 2.23
N PHE A 57 -3.72 13.77 1.47
CA PHE A 57 -2.47 13.77 0.69
C PHE A 57 -1.39 14.45 1.53
N VAL A 58 -0.25 13.78 1.69
CA VAL A 58 0.83 14.24 2.59
C VAL A 58 2.19 14.14 1.92
N GLU A 59 3.10 15.04 2.27
CA GLU A 59 4.51 14.91 1.95
C GLU A 59 5.26 14.39 3.18
N ALA A 60 5.78 13.16 3.10
CA ALA A 60 6.49 12.52 4.19
C ALA A 60 7.56 11.54 3.67
N ALA A 61 8.45 11.09 4.56
CA ALA A 61 9.28 9.91 4.29
C ALA A 61 8.39 8.67 4.22
N PHE A 62 8.70 7.75 3.30
CA PHE A 62 7.92 6.53 3.11
C PHE A 62 8.75 5.30 3.48
N THR A 63 8.31 4.60 4.52
CA THR A 63 8.95 3.38 5.04
C THR A 63 7.95 2.23 4.96
N PRO A 64 7.61 1.75 3.75
CA PRO A 64 6.65 0.67 3.59
C PRO A 64 7.16 -0.61 4.25
N GLU A 65 6.23 -1.41 4.74
CA GLU A 65 6.54 -2.75 5.21
C GLU A 65 7.16 -3.57 4.07
N GLY A 66 8.21 -4.33 4.39
CA GLY A 66 8.82 -5.24 3.44
C GLY A 66 7.79 -6.29 2.98
N GLY A 67 7.73 -6.56 1.68
CA GLY A 67 6.88 -7.63 1.16
C GLY A 67 7.25 -8.98 1.80
N ALA A 68 6.28 -9.89 1.93
CA ALA A 68 6.47 -11.19 2.58
C ALA A 68 7.60 -12.07 1.97
N TYR A 69 8.05 -11.73 0.76
CA TYR A 69 9.09 -12.45 0.03
C TYR A 69 10.42 -11.67 -0.13
N GLY A 70 10.55 -10.53 0.54
CA GLY A 70 11.77 -9.71 0.50
C GLY A 70 12.01 -9.00 -0.84
N VAL A 71 12.80 -7.93 -0.78
CA VAL A 71 13.35 -7.26 -1.97
C VAL A 71 14.44 -8.17 -2.55
N GLY A 72 14.14 -9.01 -3.54
CA GLY A 72 15.21 -9.75 -4.23
C GLY A 72 14.90 -11.08 -4.91
N ALA A 73 13.68 -11.39 -5.36
CA ALA A 73 13.47 -12.45 -6.35
C ALA A 73 13.32 -11.87 -7.77
N THR A 74 14.26 -11.04 -8.21
CA THR A 74 14.53 -10.93 -9.65
C THR A 74 15.17 -12.24 -10.09
N MET A 75 14.34 -13.23 -10.42
CA MET A 75 14.75 -14.36 -11.25
C MET A 75 15.22 -13.78 -12.60
N GLY A 76 16.52 -13.52 -12.71
CA GLY A 76 17.16 -13.26 -13.99
C GLY A 76 17.10 -14.54 -14.81
N HIS A 77 16.21 -14.59 -15.79
CA HIS A 77 16.24 -15.64 -16.81
C HIS A 77 17.43 -15.37 -17.74
N SER A 78 18.59 -15.95 -17.43
CA SER A 78 19.68 -16.06 -18.39
C SER A 78 19.23 -16.94 -19.56
N HIS A 79 19.14 -16.34 -20.75
CA HIS A 79 19.06 -17.07 -22.01
C HIS A 79 20.38 -17.80 -22.25
N GLY A 80 20.40 -19.10 -21.95
CA GLY A 80 21.41 -20.02 -22.47
C GLY A 80 21.07 -20.33 -23.94
N HIS A 81 21.93 -19.87 -24.85
CA HIS A 81 21.89 -20.16 -26.27
C HIS A 81 22.41 -21.58 -26.50
N GLU A 82 21.72 -22.35 -27.34
CA GLU A 82 22.35 -23.29 -28.27
C GLU A 82 22.09 -22.77 -29.69
#